data_AF-A0A1M6QQP8-F1
#
_entry.id   AF-A0A1M6QQP8-F1
#
_cell.length_a   1.000
_cell.length_b   1.000
_cell.length_c   1.000
_cell.angle_alpha   90.00
_cell.angle_beta   90.00
_cell.angle_gamma   90.00
#
_symmetry.space_group_name_H-M   'P 1'
#
loop_
_entity.id
_entity.type
_entity.pdbx_description
1 polymer ?
#
loop_
_entity_poly.entity_id
_entity_poly.type
_entity_poly.pdbx_seq_one_letter_code
_entity_poly.pdbx_strand_id
1 'polypeptide(L)'
;MSSTITAAIIIITLSSFIIAKILKKFAKEASPYLLFAIADIFIGLLILGFAIYDFNTAVGEFAGILGELALMIGEPIVIVLLIIDAIVWYKSRKIDPTKGCSN
;
A
#
# COMPACT_ATOMS: atom_id res chain seq x y z
N MET A 1 -13.51 25.73 -8.71
CA MET A 1 -12.30 25.01 -9.18
C MET A 1 -11.11 25.06 -8.20
N SER A 2 -11.06 25.97 -7.20
CA SER A 2 -9.95 25.99 -6.23
C SER A 2 -10.21 25.17 -4.95
N SER A 3 -11.46 25.04 -4.48
CA SER A 3 -11.79 24.35 -3.23
C SER A 3 -11.54 22.83 -3.25
N THR A 4 -11.69 22.18 -4.41
CA THR A 4 -11.45 20.74 -4.58
C THR A 4 -9.96 20.39 -4.58
N ILE A 5 -9.13 21.22 -5.21
CA ILE A 5 -7.67 21.04 -5.26
C ILE A 5 -7.07 21.24 -3.86
N THR A 6 -7.52 22.26 -3.12
CA THR A 6 -7.06 22.51 -1.75
C THR A 6 -7.45 21.37 -0.80
N ALA A 7 -8.66 20.82 -0.95
CA ALA A 7 -9.09 19.66 -0.17
C ALA A 7 -8.24 18.42 -0.48
N ALA A 8 -7.94 18.16 -1.76
CA ALA A 8 -7.09 17.04 -2.17
C ALA A 8 -5.67 17.17 -1.61
N ILE A 9 -5.07 18.37 -1.66
CA ILE A 9 -3.74 18.62 -1.08
C ILE A 9 -3.77 18.33 0.42
N ILE A 10 -4.73 18.88 1.17
CA ILE A 10 -4.84 18.67 2.62
C ILE A 10 -4.98 17.19 2.97
N ILE A 11 -5.78 16.44 2.21
CA ILE A 11 -5.95 14.99 2.41
C ILE A 11 -4.64 14.25 2.17
N ILE A 12 -3.89 14.59 1.11
CA ILE A 12 -2.59 13.98 0.80
C ILE A 12 -1.56 14.31 1.88
N THR A 13 -1.49 15.55 2.37
CA THR A 13 -0.54 15.92 3.43
C THR A 13 -0.87 15.25 4.76
N LEU A 14 -2.16 15.14 5.09
CA LEU A 14 -2.61 14.45 6.31
C LEU A 14 -2.38 12.94 6.24
N SER A 15 -2.66 12.30 5.11
CA SER A 15 -2.40 10.87 4.92
C SER A 15 -0.91 10.57 5.01
N SER A 16 -0.06 11.40 4.39
CA SER A 16 1.40 11.31 4.47
C SER A 16 1.91 11.43 5.91
N PHE A 17 1.34 12.35 6.70
CA PHE A 17 1.74 12.58 8.09
C PHE A 17 1.30 11.45 9.03
N ILE A 18 0.12 10.87 8.79
CA ILE A 18 -0.40 9.69 9.50
C ILE A 18 0.48 8.47 9.19
N ILE A 19 0.79 8.24 7.91
CA ILE A 19 1.66 7.16 7.46
C ILE A 19 3.06 7.31 8.07
N ALA A 20 3.64 8.52 8.08
CA ALA A 20 4.93 8.78 8.69
C ALA A 20 4.94 8.53 10.21
N LYS A 21 3.86 8.87 10.93
CA LYS A 21 3.74 8.57 12.36
C LYS A 21 3.56 7.09 12.64
N ILE A 22 2.78 6.39 11.82
CA ILE A 22 2.60 4.94 11.91
C ILE A 22 3.94 4.26 11.64
N LEU A 23 4.61 4.59 10.54
CA LEU A 23 5.96 4.11 10.22
C LEU A 23 6.95 4.39 11.35
N LYS A 24 6.95 5.58 11.95
CA LYS A 24 7.85 5.90 13.08
C LYS A 24 7.55 5.09 14.34
N LYS A 25 6.29 4.71 14.58
CA LYS A 25 5.89 3.88 15.71
C LYS A 25 6.25 2.41 15.50
N PHE A 26 6.12 1.91 14.27
CA PHE A 26 6.49 0.54 13.92
C PHE A 26 8.00 0.37 13.69
N ALA A 27 8.70 1.34 13.11
CA ALA A 27 10.11 1.23 12.73
C ALA A 27 11.11 1.12 13.90
N LYS A 28 10.68 1.33 15.15
CA LYS A 28 11.57 1.14 16.31
C LYS A 28 11.79 -0.33 16.67
N GLU A 29 10.89 -1.23 16.29
CA GLU A 29 10.95 -2.67 16.64
C GLU A 29 10.53 -3.58 15.46
N ALA A 30 9.94 -3.04 14.40
CA ALA A 30 9.50 -3.83 13.26
C ALA A 30 10.66 -4.23 12.36
N SER A 31 10.72 -5.53 12.04
CA SER A 31 11.60 -6.03 10.99
C SER A 31 11.33 -5.29 9.66
N PRO A 32 12.35 -4.96 8.85
CA PRO A 32 12.17 -4.26 7.57
C PRO A 32 11.11 -4.90 6.66
N TYR A 33 11.02 -6.23 6.66
CA TYR A 33 10.04 -7.00 5.87
C TYR A 33 8.59 -6.73 6.28
N LEU A 34 8.33 -6.45 7.56
CA LEU A 34 7.01 -6.07 8.03
C LEU A 34 6.63 -4.67 7.54
N LEU A 35 7.58 -3.75 7.46
CA LEU A 35 7.35 -2.41 6.93
C LEU A 35 7.07 -2.44 5.42
N PHE A 36 7.78 -3.28 4.65
CA PHE A 36 7.50 -3.50 3.23
C PHE A 36 6.11 -4.11 3.02
N ALA A 37 5.76 -5.16 3.77
CA ALA A 37 4.43 -5.76 3.66
C ALA A 37 3.29 -4.79 3.99
N ILE A 38 3.48 -3.91 5.00
CA ILE A 38 2.50 -2.86 5.32
C ILE A 38 2.41 -1.85 4.17
N ALA A 39 3.54 -1.43 3.59
CA ALA A 39 3.55 -0.50 2.47
C ALA A 39 2.84 -1.08 1.24
N ASP A 40 3.08 -2.35 0.92
CA ASP A 40 2.45 -3.04 -0.20
C ASP A 40 0.94 -3.17 -0.01
N ILE A 41 0.46 -3.49 1.19
CA ILE A 41 -0.98 -3.47 1.52
C ILE A 41 -1.57 -2.08 1.28
N PHE A 42 -0.88 -1.02 1.71
CA PHE A 42 -1.32 0.36 1.47
C PHE A 42 -1.39 0.69 -0.02
N ILE A 43 -0.42 0.25 -0.81
CA ILE A 43 -0.40 0.44 -2.26
C ILE A 43 -1.57 -0.30 -2.92
N GLY A 44 -1.84 -1.55 -2.54
CA GLY A 44 -3.00 -2.31 -3.03
C GLY A 44 -4.32 -1.59 -2.74
N LEU A 45 -4.51 -1.14 -1.48
CA LEU A 45 -5.71 -0.37 -1.11
C LEU A 45 -5.87 0.92 -1.92
N LEU A 46 -4.79 1.62 -2.25
CA LEU A 46 -4.83 2.81 -3.11
C LEU A 46 -5.20 2.47 -4.55
N ILE A 47 -4.66 1.37 -5.10
CA ILE A 47 -5.02 0.88 -6.44
C ILE A 47 -6.50 0.52 -6.50
N LEU A 48 -6.98 -0.24 -5.52
CA LEU A 48 -8.40 -0.60 -5.41
C LEU A 48 -9.29 0.64 -5.26
N GLY A 49 -8.92 1.56 -4.38
CA GLY A 49 -9.65 2.82 -4.19
C GLY A 49 -9.69 3.68 -5.45
N PHE A 50 -8.56 3.78 -6.17
CA PHE A 50 -8.48 4.46 -7.46
C PHE A 50 -9.38 3.80 -8.50
N ALA A 51 -9.37 2.47 -8.61
CA ALA A 51 -10.20 1.76 -9.57
C ALA A 51 -11.70 1.95 -9.31
N ILE A 52 -12.12 1.87 -8.04
CA ILE A 52 -13.51 2.16 -7.65
C ILE A 52 -13.88 3.60 -8.00
N TYR A 53 -12.98 4.57 -7.76
CA TYR A 53 -13.21 5.95 -8.13
C TYR A 53 -13.34 6.13 -9.66
N ASP A 54 -12.46 5.51 -10.43
CA ASP A 54 -12.47 5.56 -11.90
C ASP A 54 -13.77 4.97 -12.45
N PHE A 55 -14.21 3.80 -11.96
CA PHE A 55 -15.48 3.20 -12.36
C PHE A 55 -16.71 4.07 -12.06
N ASN A 56 -16.69 4.81 -10.94
CA ASN A 56 -17.83 5.64 -10.52
C ASN A 56 -17.85 7.02 -11.18
N THR A 57 -16.70 7.51 -11.65
CA THR A 57 -16.59 8.88 -12.20
C THR A 57 -16.41 8.91 -13.71
N ALA A 58 -16.05 7.78 -14.32
CA ALA A 58 -15.80 7.76 -15.74
C ALA A 58 -17.11 7.71 -16.54
N VAL A 59 -17.11 8.47 -17.64
CA VAL A 59 -18.25 8.61 -18.56
C VAL A 59 -17.75 8.48 -20.00
N GLY A 60 -18.52 7.81 -20.85
CA GLY A 60 -18.16 7.54 -22.26
C GLY A 60 -17.69 6.10 -22.52
N GLU A 61 -17.30 5.80 -23.76
CA GLU A 61 -16.98 4.44 -24.22
C GLU A 61 -15.74 3.81 -23.55
N PHE A 62 -14.87 4.62 -22.94
CA PHE A 62 -13.67 4.17 -22.22
C PHE A 62 -13.79 4.35 -20.70
N ALA A 63 -15.02 4.42 -20.19
CA ALA A 63 -15.25 4.63 -18.77
C ALA A 63 -14.69 3.46 -17.94
N GLY A 64 -13.79 3.76 -16.99
CA GLY A 64 -13.25 2.76 -16.08
C GLY A 64 -12.00 2.04 -16.57
N ILE A 65 -11.50 2.33 -17.78
CA ILE A 65 -10.42 1.54 -18.37
C ILE A 65 -9.10 1.68 -17.61
N LEU A 66 -8.88 2.82 -16.95
CA LEU A 66 -7.69 3.06 -16.15
C LEU A 66 -7.78 2.29 -14.82
N GLY A 67 -8.96 2.28 -14.19
CA GLY A 67 -9.24 1.47 -13.01
C GLY A 67 -9.10 -0.01 -13.29
N GLU A 68 -9.63 -0.47 -14.42
CA GLU A 68 -9.53 -1.87 -14.85
C GLU A 68 -8.08 -2.28 -15.13
N LEU A 69 -7.31 -1.44 -15.82
CA LEU A 69 -5.89 -1.67 -16.07
C LEU A 69 -5.07 -1.67 -14.75
N ALA A 70 -5.39 -0.75 -13.84
CA ALA A 70 -4.76 -0.67 -12.53
C ALA A 70 -5.02 -1.94 -11.70
N LEU A 71 -6.23 -2.50 -11.75
CA LEU A 71 -6.53 -3.79 -11.12
C LEU A 71 -5.88 -4.96 -11.84
N MET A 72 -5.89 -4.99 -13.17
CA MET A 72 -5.35 -6.11 -13.95
C MET A 72 -3.83 -6.24 -13.80
N ILE A 73 -3.10 -5.13 -13.64
CA ILE A 73 -1.63 -5.14 -13.55
C ILE A 73 -1.17 -4.86 -12.13
N GLY A 74 -1.71 -3.82 -11.51
CA GLY A 74 -1.25 -3.32 -10.21
C GLY A 74 -1.51 -4.30 -9.06
N GLU A 75 -2.73 -4.84 -8.95
CA GLU A 75 -3.07 -5.79 -7.87
C GLU A 75 -2.23 -7.08 -7.94
N PRO A 76 -2.05 -7.73 -9.11
CA PRO A 76 -1.15 -8.89 -9.19
C PRO A 76 0.29 -8.59 -8.76
N ILE A 77 0.83 -7.42 -9.10
CA ILE A 77 2.17 -7.01 -8.67
C ILE A 77 2.22 -6.90 -7.14
N VAL A 78 1.25 -6.22 -6.53
CA VAL A 78 1.17 -6.08 -5.07
C VAL A 78 1.09 -7.44 -4.38
N ILE A 79 0.26 -8.36 -4.90
CA ILE A 79 0.13 -9.71 -4.35
C ILE A 79 1.47 -10.46 -4.42
N VAL A 80 2.19 -10.38 -5.54
CA VAL A 80 3.50 -11.03 -5.71
C VAL A 80 4.52 -10.46 -4.71
N LEU A 81 4.56 -9.13 -4.53
CA LEU A 81 5.45 -8.50 -3.57
C LEU A 81 5.14 -8.95 -2.13
N LEU A 82 3.86 -9.02 -1.74
CA LEU A 82 3.44 -9.53 -0.44
C LEU A 82 3.85 -11.00 -0.22
N ILE A 83 3.76 -11.84 -1.25
CA ILE A 83 4.22 -13.24 -1.19
C ILE A 83 5.73 -13.29 -1.00
N ILE A 84 6.51 -12.47 -1.73
CA ILE A 84 7.96 -12.40 -1.59
C ILE A 84 8.33 -11.99 -0.16
N ASP A 85 7.69 -10.96 0.38
CA ASP A 85 7.92 -10.50 1.75
C ASP A 85 7.60 -11.58 2.77
N ALA A 86 6.49 -12.31 2.60
CA ALA A 86 6.12 -13.44 3.45
C ALA A 86 7.16 -14.58 3.39
N ILE A 87 7.68 -14.91 2.20
CA ILE A 87 8.72 -15.93 2.01
C ILE A 87 10.02 -15.49 2.68
N VAL A 88 10.45 -14.25 2.45
CA VAL A 88 11.69 -13.70 3.01
C VAL A 88 11.60 -13.63 4.53
N TRP A 89 10.45 -13.21 5.08
CA TRP A 89 10.19 -13.24 6.51
C TRP A 89 10.25 -14.66 7.09
N TYR A 90 9.59 -15.63 6.44
CA TYR A 90 9.62 -17.03 6.86
C TYR A 90 11.04 -17.63 6.85
N LYS A 91 11.81 -17.35 5.80
CA LYS A 91 13.20 -17.82 5.67
C LYS A 91 14.10 -17.16 6.72
N SER A 92 13.91 -15.87 6.99
CA SER A 92 14.67 -15.13 8.00
C SER A 92 14.47 -15.70 9.40
N ARG A 93 13.27 -16.23 9.72
CA ARG A 93 13.01 -16.90 11.02
C ARG A 93 13.68 -18.27 11.16
N LYS A 94 14.00 -18.96 10.07
CA LYS A 94 14.69 -20.26 10.12
C LYS A 94 16.21 -20.14 10.30
N ILE A 95 16.80 -19.03 9.87
CA ILE A 95 18.26 -18.82 9.89
C ILE A 95 18.73 -18.33 11.28
N ASP A 96 17.87 -17.66 12.05
CA ASP A 96 18.14 -17.23 13.44
C ASP A 96 16.93 -17.55 14.35
N PRO A 97 16.84 -18.75 14.97
CA PRO A 97 15.73 -19.10 15.86
C PRO A 97 15.66 -18.26 17.14
N THR A 98 16.71 -17.49 17.48
CA THR A 98 16.77 -16.62 18.67
C THR A 98 16.27 -15.19 18.42
N LYS A 99 16.11 -14.75 17.16
CA LYS A 99 15.57 -13.41 16.83
C LYS A 99 14.05 -13.37 16.70
N GLY A 100 13.37 -14.52 16.73
CA GLY A 100 11.91 -14.61 16.72
C GLY A 100 11.23 -14.17 18.03
N CYS A 101 12.00 -13.94 19.10
CA CYS A 101 11.48 -13.59 20.43
C CYS A 101 12.24 -12.45 21.13
N SER A 102 13.07 -11.66 20.45
CA SER A 102 13.76 -10.54 21.10
C SER A 102 13.35 -9.20 20.50
N ASN A 103 12.40 -8.60 21.21
CA ASN A 103 11.92 -7.21 21.21
C ASN A 103 11.11 -6.78 20.00
#